data_AF-A0A2D5ZTL0-F1
#
_entry.id   AF-A0A2D5ZTL0-F1
#
_cell.length_a   1.000
_cell.length_b   1.000
_cell.length_c   1.000
_cell.angle_alpha   90.00
_cell.angle_beta   90.00
_cell.angle_gamma   90.00
#
_symmetry.space_group_name_H-M   'P 1'
#
loop_
_entity.id
_entity.type
_entity.pdbx_description
1 polymer ?
#
loop_
_entity_poly.entity_id
_entity_poly.type
_entity_poly.pdbx_seq_one_letter_code
_entity_poly.pdbx_strand_id
1 'polypeptide(L)'
;MLNVFTSLVINQLKQRINFMNQRMHGEELRIYESGTKYCLIILFDINNQVVLGSIALNASARRDLCMTKAFLSLIENTRIPKAVLAA
;
A
#
# COMPACT_ATOMS: atom_id res chain seq x y z
N MET A 1 3.88 -10.35 20.05
CA MET A 1 4.24 -8.99 20.48
C MET A 1 4.98 -8.30 19.34
N LEU A 2 4.53 -7.13 18.90
CA LEU A 2 5.16 -6.39 17.80
C LEU A 2 6.48 -5.80 18.32
N ASN A 3 7.62 -6.06 17.66
CA ASN A 3 8.84 -5.36 18.02
C ASN A 3 8.84 -3.93 17.43
N VAL A 4 9.63 -3.04 18.02
CA VAL A 4 9.72 -1.62 17.64
C VAL A 4 10.07 -1.44 16.16
N PHE A 5 11.00 -2.25 15.64
CA PHE A 5 11.41 -2.18 14.22
C PHE A 5 10.27 -2.54 13.26
N THR A 6 9.51 -3.58 13.58
CA THR A 6 8.36 -4.03 12.78
C THR A 6 7.25 -2.99 12.81
N SER A 7 7.02 -2.37 13.98
CA SER A 7 6.10 -1.22 14.11
C SER A 7 6.50 -0.06 13.20
N LEU A 8 7.78 0.30 13.21
CA LEU A 8 8.31 1.38 12.39
C LEU A 8 8.15 1.11 10.88
N VAL A 9 8.43 -0.11 10.44
CA VAL A 9 8.24 -0.51 9.04
C VAL A 9 6.76 -0.43 8.63
N ILE A 10 5.85 -0.92 9.47
CA ILE A 10 4.40 -0.85 9.19
C ILE A 10 3.93 0.61 9.14
N ASN A 11 4.42 1.46 10.04
CA ASN A 11 4.11 2.89 10.02
C ASN A 11 4.64 3.60 8.77
N GLN A 12 5.84 3.24 8.29
CA GLN A 12 6.36 3.74 7.01
C GLN A 12 5.49 3.32 5.82
N LEU A 13 4.99 2.07 5.82
CA LEU A 13 4.06 1.59 4.80
C LEU A 13 2.73 2.37 4.83
N LYS A 14 2.16 2.57 6.02
CA LYS A 14 0.96 3.42 6.23
C LYS A 14 1.15 4.82 5.68
N GLN A 15 2.27 5.47 6.00
CA GLN A 15 2.58 6.81 5.50
C GLN A 15 2.66 6.85 3.97
N ARG A 16 3.37 5.89 3.36
CA ARG A 16 3.46 5.80 1.90
C ARG A 16 2.10 5.59 1.24
N ILE A 17 1.28 4.69 1.78
CA ILE A 17 -0.08 4.43 1.31
C ILE A 17 -0.93 5.72 1.40
N ASN A 18 -0.83 6.46 2.50
CA ASN A 18 -1.57 7.72 2.66
C ASN A 18 -1.20 8.74 1.57
N PHE A 19 0.11 8.90 1.28
CA PHE A 19 0.55 9.77 0.18
C PHE A 19 0.05 9.32 -1.20
N MET A 20 -0.02 8.01 -1.44
CA MET A 20 -0.57 7.49 -2.69
C MET A 20 -2.07 7.75 -2.78
N ASN A 21 -2.83 7.50 -1.71
CA ASN A 21 -4.28 7.71 -1.66
C ASN A 21 -4.67 9.16 -1.94
N GLN A 22 -3.90 10.13 -1.45
CA GLN A 22 -4.11 11.56 -1.74
C GLN A 22 -4.06 11.90 -3.23
N ARG A 23 -3.41 11.07 -4.04
CA ARG A 23 -3.21 11.28 -5.48
C ARG A 23 -4.06 10.35 -6.35
N MET A 24 -4.73 9.37 -5.75
CA MET A 24 -5.64 8.47 -6.46
C MET A 24 -7.07 9.03 -6.43
N HIS A 25 -7.85 8.71 -7.46
CA HIS A 25 -9.25 9.12 -7.57
C HIS A 25 -10.13 7.89 -7.77
N GLY A 26 -11.18 7.75 -6.94
CA GLY A 26 -12.12 6.62 -7.02
C GLY A 26 -11.60 5.28 -6.49
N GLU A 27 -10.29 5.16 -6.24
CA GLU A 27 -9.64 3.98 -5.66
C GLU A 27 -8.89 4.34 -4.38
N GLU A 28 -8.75 3.37 -3.47
CA GLU A 28 -8.06 3.52 -2.19
C GLU A 28 -7.22 2.28 -1.86
N LEU A 29 -6.00 2.52 -1.37
CA LEU A 29 -5.20 1.50 -0.72
C LEU A 29 -5.49 1.46 0.78
N ARG A 30 -5.83 0.27 1.29
CA ARG A 30 -6.09 0.02 2.72
C ARG A 30 -5.09 -0.98 3.26
N ILE A 31 -4.57 -0.72 4.46
CA ILE A 31 -3.68 -1.64 5.18
C ILE A 31 -4.37 -2.15 6.45
N TYR A 32 -4.42 -3.47 6.59
CA TYR A 32 -4.97 -4.16 7.75
C TYR A 32 -3.84 -4.83 8.53
N GLU A 33 -3.87 -4.65 9.84
CA GLU A 33 -2.85 -5.14 10.76
C GLU A 33 -3.42 -6.24 11.65
N SER A 34 -2.61 -7.28 11.87
CA SER A 34 -2.97 -8.40 12.76
C SER A 34 -2.52 -8.21 14.21
N GLY A 35 -1.88 -7.08 14.54
CA GLY A 35 -1.14 -6.93 15.81
C GLY A 35 0.16 -7.77 15.88
N THR A 36 0.54 -8.38 14.75
CA THR A 36 1.79 -9.12 14.56
C THR A 36 2.55 -8.58 13.35
N LYS A 37 3.65 -9.24 12.96
CA LYS A 37 4.41 -8.88 11.75
C LYS A 37 3.64 -9.03 10.43
N TYR A 38 2.45 -9.65 10.44
CA TYR A 38 1.67 -9.88 9.22
C TYR A 38 0.66 -8.75 8.97
N CYS A 39 0.65 -8.24 7.74
CA CYS A 39 -0.25 -7.21 7.24
C CYS A 39 -0.90 -7.65 5.93
N LEU A 40 -2.06 -7.07 5.62
CA LEU A 40 -2.73 -7.20 4.33
C LEU A 40 -2.93 -5.82 3.74
N ILE A 41 -2.51 -5.61 2.49
CA ILE A 41 -2.77 -4.39 1.74
C ILE A 41 -3.78 -4.72 0.64
N ILE A 42 -4.81 -3.90 0.51
CA ILE A 42 -5.91 -4.07 -0.45
C ILE A 42 -6.04 -2.80 -1.29
N LEU A 43 -6.12 -2.94 -2.61
CA LEU A 43 -6.59 -1.92 -3.52
C LEU A 43 -8.10 -2.07 -3.70
N PHE A 44 -8.85 -1.03 -3.33
CA PHE A 44 -10.30 -1.03 -3.26
C PHE A 44 -10.88 0.07 -4.15
N ASP A 45 -11.84 -0.29 -5.01
CA ASP A 45 -12.65 0.68 -5.75
C ASP A 45 -13.77 1.19 -4.84
N ILE A 46 -13.72 2.48 -4.50
CA ILE A 46 -14.70 3.10 -3.61
C ILE A 46 -16.07 3.19 -4.27
N ASN A 47 -16.12 3.42 -5.59
CA ASN A 47 -17.37 3.67 -6.31
C ASN A 47 -18.20 2.40 -6.43
N ASN A 48 -17.53 1.28 -6.76
CA ASN A 48 -18.19 -0.01 -6.97
C ASN A 48 -18.17 -0.91 -5.73
N GLN A 49 -17.46 -0.50 -4.68
CA GLN A 49 -17.23 -1.30 -3.47
C GLN A 49 -16.58 -2.67 -3.75
N VAL A 50 -15.63 -2.73 -4.68
CA VAL A 50 -14.98 -3.97 -5.13
C VAL A 50 -13.49 -3.98 -4.77
N VAL A 51 -12.98 -5.15 -4.38
CA VAL A 51 -11.55 -5.38 -4.22
C VAL A 51 -10.92 -5.65 -5.58
N LEU A 52 -10.00 -4.77 -6.00
CA LEU A 52 -9.29 -4.89 -7.28
C LEU A 52 -8.01 -5.71 -7.17
N GLY A 53 -7.40 -5.75 -5.98
CA GLY A 53 -6.19 -6.53 -5.74
C GLY A 53 -5.79 -6.52 -4.27
N SER A 54 -5.02 -7.52 -3.88
CA SER A 54 -4.51 -7.61 -2.52
C SER A 54 -3.12 -8.24 -2.48
N ILE A 55 -2.36 -7.89 -1.44
CA ILE A 55 -1.08 -8.52 -1.12
C ILE A 55 -0.96 -8.70 0.39
N ALA A 56 -0.69 -9.92 0.81
CA ALA A 56 -0.30 -10.22 2.18
C ALA A 56 1.23 -10.12 2.31
N LEU A 57 1.70 -9.58 3.42
CA LEU A 57 3.12 -9.43 3.69
C LEU A 57 3.48 -9.74 5.14
N ASN A 58 4.68 -10.27 5.32
CA ASN A 58 5.39 -10.23 6.59
C ASN A 58 6.31 -9.00 6.63
N ALA A 59 5.98 -8.01 7.44
CA ALA A 59 6.72 -6.75 7.60
C ALA A 59 8.16 -6.93 8.14
N SER A 60 8.49 -8.10 8.69
CA SER A 60 9.86 -8.43 9.10
C SER A 60 10.66 -9.16 8.01
N ALA A 61 10.04 -9.57 6.89
CA ALA A 61 10.69 -10.32 5.82
C ALA A 61 11.10 -9.39 4.66
N ARG A 62 12.41 -9.33 4.37
CA ARG A 62 12.95 -8.48 3.30
C ARG A 62 12.33 -8.75 1.93
N ARG A 63 12.11 -10.03 1.60
CA ARG A 63 11.47 -10.45 0.34
C ARG A 63 10.08 -9.84 0.19
N ASP A 64 9.27 -9.92 1.24
CA ASP A 64 7.89 -9.44 1.23
C ASP A 64 7.85 -7.91 1.14
N LEU A 65 8.79 -7.21 1.76
CA LEU A 65 8.96 -5.76 1.61
C LEU A 65 9.32 -5.37 0.16
N CYS A 66 10.20 -6.14 -0.50
CA CYS A 66 10.52 -5.93 -1.92
C CYS A 66 9.28 -6.15 -2.82
N MET A 67 8.51 -7.21 -2.58
CA MET A 67 7.28 -7.48 -3.33
C MET A 67 6.22 -6.39 -3.09
N THR A 68 6.06 -5.95 -1.84
CA THR A 68 5.16 -4.86 -1.49
C THR A 68 5.58 -3.55 -2.17
N LYS A 69 6.88 -3.26 -2.23
CA LYS A 69 7.39 -2.09 -2.96
C LYS A 69 7.03 -2.16 -4.45
N ALA A 70 7.21 -3.31 -5.08
CA ALA A 70 6.87 -3.50 -6.49
C ALA A 70 5.35 -3.36 -6.73
N PHE A 71 4.52 -3.94 -5.86
CA PHE A 71 3.06 -3.80 -5.91
C PHE A 71 2.61 -2.34 -5.80
N LEU A 72 3.11 -1.60 -4.80
CA LEU A 72 2.80 -0.19 -4.63
C LEU A 72 3.30 0.65 -5.82
N SER A 73 4.49 0.35 -6.35
CA SER A 73 5.02 1.05 -7.52
C SER A 73 4.23 0.76 -8.80
N LEU A 74 3.66 -0.43 -8.96
CA LEU A 74 2.75 -0.72 -10.08
C LEU A 74 1.52 0.18 -9.99
N ILE A 75 0.86 0.22 -8.83
CA ILE A 75 -0.34 1.03 -8.60
C ILE A 75 -0.04 2.52 -8.81
N GLU A 76 1.06 3.01 -8.23
CA GLU A 76 1.52 4.39 -8.40
C GLU A 76 1.69 4.77 -9.87
N ASN A 77 2.17 3.86 -10.72
CA ASN A 77 2.38 4.14 -12.14
C ASN A 77 1.13 3.98 -13.00
N THR A 78 0.15 3.17 -12.58
CA THR A 78 -1.05 2.87 -13.38
C THR A 78 -2.29 3.65 -12.96
N ARG A 79 -2.41 4.02 -11.68
CA ARG A 79 -3.65 4.57 -11.09
C ARG A 79 -3.53 6.05 -10.72
N ILE A 80 -2.31 6.57 -10.59
CA ILE A 80 -2.10 7.99 -10.31
C ILE A 80 -1.88 8.73 -11.63
N PRO A 81 -2.67 9.77 -11.92
CA PRO A 81 -2.47 10.58 -13.12
C PRO A 81 -1.06 11.16 -13.10
N LYS A 82 -0.29 10.91 -14.17
CA LYS A 82 0.94 11.66 -14.39
C LYS A 82 0.51 13.06 -14.80
N ALA A 83 0.93 14.07 -14.03
CA ALA A 83 0.84 15.44 -14.50
C ALA A 83 1.60 15.50 -15.83
N VAL A 84 0.85 15.62 -16.93
CA VAL A 84 1.45 15.94 -18.23
C VAL A 84 2.02 17.33 -18.03
N LEU A 85 3.35 17.44 -17.93
CA LEU A 85 4.02 18.73 -18.04
C LEU A 85 3.61 19.28 -19.41
N ALA A 86 2.72 20.28 -19.40
CA ALA A 86 2.44 21.06 -20.60
C ALA A 86 3.77 21.65 -21.07
N ALA A 87 4.21 21.21 -22.25
CA ALA A 87 5.41 21.68 -22.92
C ALA A 87 5.26 23.15 -23.35
#